data_AF-A0A651GKV2-F1
#
_entry.id   AF-A0A651GKV2-F1
#
_cell.length_a   1.000
_cell.length_b   1.000
_cell.length_c   1.000
_cell.angle_alpha   90.00
_cell.angle_beta   90.00
_cell.angle_gamma   90.00
#
_symmetry.space_group_name_H-M   'P 1'
#
loop_
_entity.id
_entity.type
_entity.pdbx_description
1 polymer ?
#
loop_
_entity_poly.entity_id
_entity_poly.type
_entity_poly.pdbx_seq_one_letter_code
_entity_poly.pdbx_strand_id
1 'polypeptide(L)'
;ITTIYEGTSEIMEMTIARDRWQEHLKSRGAYYHDQATEFERTHATHPQIGADLAALAHHALAEVLEAARVGRMTRNQHVLFKLGELMAETEASAALVRRAARAAEGGLPPKADARFDAGGVGDVSRAHARRVARQVAAEGVALIVAAADTIDVAALRAAVRSEEVLAAQAGGLADLNRVADLIYGRA
;
A
#
# COMPACT_ATOMS: atom_id res chain seq x y z
N ILE A 1 10.12 23.56 1.15
CA ILE A 1 11.40 23.14 1.77
C ILE A 1 11.42 21.64 2.09
N THR A 2 10.36 21.09 2.68
CA THR A 2 10.28 19.67 3.09
C THR A 2 10.31 18.65 1.95
N THR A 3 9.99 19.04 0.72
CA THR A 3 10.07 18.19 -0.49
C THR A 3 11.40 18.31 -1.24
N ILE A 4 12.36 19.05 -0.69
CA ILE A 4 13.66 19.37 -1.29
C ILE A 4 14.82 19.02 -0.34
N TYR A 5 14.59 19.20 0.97
CA TYR A 5 15.58 18.95 2.02
C TYR A 5 15.81 17.44 2.22
N GLU A 6 17.06 17.03 2.46
CA GLU A 6 17.53 15.62 2.49
C GLU A 6 17.39 14.86 1.15
N GLY A 7 17.27 15.60 0.05
CA GLY A 7 17.00 15.07 -1.29
C GLY A 7 15.58 15.40 -1.72
N THR A 8 15.40 15.67 -3.01
CA THR A 8 14.04 15.94 -3.51
C THR A 8 13.20 14.67 -3.46
N SER A 9 11.87 14.82 -3.38
CA SER A 9 10.95 13.68 -3.38
C SER A 9 11.21 12.72 -4.54
N GLU A 10 11.54 13.23 -5.73
CA GLU A 10 11.87 12.42 -6.91
C GLU A 10 13.14 11.57 -6.72
N ILE A 11 14.16 12.10 -6.02
CA ILE A 11 15.39 11.35 -5.72
C ILE A 11 15.11 10.25 -4.69
N MET A 12 14.25 10.53 -3.72
CA MET A 12 13.80 9.53 -2.74
C MET A 12 13.00 8.42 -3.42
N GLU A 13 12.00 8.76 -4.23
CA GLU A 13 11.19 7.83 -5.03
C GLU A 13 12.07 6.96 -5.93
N MET A 14 13.03 7.55 -6.63
CA MET A 14 13.99 6.82 -7.45
C MET A 14 14.82 5.82 -6.66
N THR A 15 15.19 6.17 -5.43
CA THR A 15 16.00 5.31 -4.56
C THR A 15 15.17 4.13 -4.06
N ILE A 16 13.96 4.39 -3.57
CA ILE A 16 13.00 3.36 -3.19
C ILE A 16 12.74 2.41 -4.37
N ALA A 17 12.43 2.98 -5.54
CA ALA A 17 12.09 2.21 -6.72
C ALA A 17 13.22 1.27 -7.16
N ARG A 18 14.48 1.74 -7.17
CA ARG A 18 15.63 0.91 -7.58
C ARG A 18 15.84 -0.26 -6.65
N ASP A 19 15.80 -0.03 -5.34
CA ASP A 19 16.02 -1.07 -4.34
C ASP A 19 14.92 -2.13 -4.41
N ARG A 20 13.65 -1.71 -4.44
CA ARG A 20 12.51 -2.63 -4.49
C ARG A 20 12.39 -3.34 -5.83
N TRP A 21 12.78 -2.68 -6.92
CA TRP A 21 12.90 -3.34 -8.22
C TRP A 21 13.92 -4.49 -8.18
N GLN A 22 15.05 -4.27 -7.52
CA GLN A 22 16.06 -5.32 -7.36
C GLN A 22 15.51 -6.50 -6.55
N GLU A 23 14.77 -6.25 -5.47
CA GLU A 23 14.11 -7.30 -4.69
C GLU A 23 13.05 -8.05 -5.50
N HIS A 24 12.23 -7.35 -6.29
CA HIS A 24 11.28 -7.97 -7.22
C HIS A 24 11.98 -8.92 -8.19
N LEU A 25 13.09 -8.51 -8.80
CA LEU A 25 13.83 -9.34 -9.75
C LEU A 25 14.49 -10.55 -9.08
N LYS A 26 15.14 -10.37 -7.92
CA LYS A 26 15.81 -11.45 -7.19
C LYS A 26 14.83 -12.51 -6.69
N SER A 27 13.66 -12.07 -6.21
CA SER A 27 12.58 -12.93 -5.72
C SER A 27 11.72 -13.51 -6.84
N ARG A 28 11.99 -13.17 -8.11
CA ARG A 28 11.17 -13.55 -9.27
C ARG A 28 9.70 -13.15 -9.10
N GLY A 29 9.47 -11.96 -8.55
CA GLY A 29 8.16 -11.38 -8.30
C GLY A 29 7.52 -11.70 -6.95
N ALA A 30 8.12 -12.59 -6.15
CA ALA A 30 7.51 -13.01 -4.89
C ALA A 30 7.56 -11.95 -3.78
N TYR A 31 8.47 -10.97 -3.83
CA TYR A 31 8.76 -10.06 -2.71
C TYR A 31 7.52 -9.41 -2.05
N TYR A 32 6.61 -8.84 -2.84
CA TYR A 32 5.39 -8.24 -2.27
C TYR A 32 4.26 -9.26 -2.07
N HIS A 33 4.22 -10.36 -2.83
CA HIS A 33 3.27 -11.46 -2.59
C HIS A 33 3.52 -12.19 -1.26
N ASP A 34 4.79 -12.41 -0.90
CA ASP A 34 5.17 -13.04 0.37
C ASP A 34 4.74 -12.18 1.56
N GLN A 35 4.96 -10.86 1.46
CA GLN A 35 4.49 -9.89 2.45
C GLN A 35 2.95 -9.82 2.50
N ALA A 36 2.27 -9.90 1.36
CA ALA A 36 0.81 -9.96 1.33
C ALA A 36 0.29 -11.19 2.09
N THR A 37 0.92 -12.35 1.91
CA THR A 37 0.60 -13.59 2.62
C THR A 37 0.81 -13.45 4.15
N GLU A 38 1.78 -12.65 4.59
CA GLU A 38 1.93 -12.29 6.02
C GLU A 38 0.77 -11.45 6.55
N PHE A 39 0.28 -10.52 5.74
CA PHE A 39 -0.86 -9.69 6.11
C PHE A 39 -2.17 -10.46 6.10
N GLU A 40 -2.36 -11.43 5.21
CA GLU A 40 -3.50 -12.35 5.25
C GLU A 40 -3.52 -13.16 6.56
N ARG A 41 -2.35 -13.66 6.99
CA ARG A 41 -2.20 -14.31 8.30
C ARG A 41 -2.50 -13.36 9.46
N THR A 42 -2.06 -12.11 9.36
CA THR A 42 -2.33 -11.08 10.38
C THR A 42 -3.82 -10.73 10.44
N HIS A 43 -4.51 -10.69 9.29
CA HIS A 43 -5.95 -10.45 9.22
C HIS A 43 -6.75 -11.56 9.91
N ALA A 44 -6.31 -12.80 9.79
CA ALA A 44 -6.97 -13.94 10.44
C ALA A 44 -7.04 -13.80 11.98
N THR A 45 -6.07 -13.12 12.60
CA THR A 45 -6.06 -12.87 14.05
C THR A 45 -6.59 -11.49 14.41
N HIS A 46 -6.39 -10.48 13.56
CA HIS A 46 -6.74 -9.08 13.79
C HIS A 46 -7.57 -8.51 12.63
N PRO A 47 -8.83 -8.92 12.45
CA PRO A 47 -9.60 -8.56 11.25
C PRO A 47 -9.92 -7.07 11.15
N GLN A 48 -9.87 -6.35 12.27
CA GLN A 48 -10.27 -4.93 12.34
C GLN A 48 -9.16 -3.96 11.99
N ILE A 49 -7.93 -4.37 11.67
CA ILE A 49 -6.82 -3.41 11.46
C ILE A 49 -6.53 -3.07 9.99
N GLY A 50 -7.27 -3.67 9.05
CA GLY A 50 -7.09 -3.48 7.61
C GLY A 50 -5.90 -4.25 7.01
N ALA A 51 -5.51 -5.37 7.62
CA ALA A 51 -4.41 -6.20 7.11
C ALA A 51 -4.75 -6.86 5.75
N ASP A 52 -6.00 -7.27 5.54
CA ASP A 52 -6.53 -7.72 4.24
C ASP A 52 -6.39 -6.65 3.15
N LEU A 53 -6.65 -5.39 3.47
CA LEU A 53 -6.51 -4.27 2.54
C LEU A 53 -5.05 -4.02 2.18
N ALA A 54 -4.14 -4.10 3.16
CA ALA A 54 -2.72 -4.02 2.90
C ALA A 54 -2.23 -5.20 2.04
N ALA A 55 -2.75 -6.41 2.27
CA ALA A 55 -2.47 -7.57 1.43
C ALA A 55 -2.92 -7.34 -0.03
N LEU A 56 -4.14 -6.80 -0.23
CA LEU A 56 -4.62 -6.42 -1.57
C LEU A 56 -3.69 -5.42 -2.25
N ALA A 57 -3.23 -4.39 -1.53
CA ALA A 57 -2.28 -3.42 -2.07
C ALA A 57 -0.94 -4.07 -2.47
N HIS A 58 -0.44 -5.01 -1.66
CA HIS A 58 0.82 -5.69 -1.93
C HIS A 58 0.72 -6.65 -3.13
N HIS A 59 -0.35 -7.43 -3.23
CA HIS A 59 -0.61 -8.25 -4.42
C HIS A 59 -0.75 -7.37 -5.67
N ALA A 60 -1.53 -6.29 -5.60
CA ALA A 60 -1.68 -5.38 -6.72
C ALA A 60 -0.34 -4.74 -7.15
N LEU A 61 0.49 -4.33 -6.19
CA LEU A 61 1.80 -3.76 -6.48
C LEU A 61 2.71 -4.79 -7.17
N ALA A 62 2.75 -6.03 -6.69
CA ALA A 62 3.55 -7.09 -7.31
C ALA A 62 3.21 -7.28 -8.79
N GLU A 63 1.92 -7.30 -9.12
CA GLU A 63 1.42 -7.45 -10.49
C GLU A 63 1.72 -6.23 -11.37
N VAL A 64 1.64 -5.02 -10.80
CA VAL A 64 2.06 -3.78 -11.49
C VAL A 64 3.56 -3.82 -11.83
N LEU A 65 4.40 -4.27 -10.89
CA LEU A 65 5.84 -4.41 -11.13
C LEU A 65 6.16 -5.47 -12.17
N GLU A 66 5.43 -6.58 -12.15
CA GLU A 66 5.60 -7.63 -13.14
C GLU A 66 5.20 -7.17 -14.55
N ALA A 67 4.09 -6.44 -14.67
CA ALA A 67 3.69 -5.83 -15.94
C ALA A 67 4.74 -4.80 -16.42
N ALA A 68 5.27 -3.96 -15.52
CA ALA A 68 6.35 -3.04 -15.85
C ALA A 68 7.63 -3.76 -16.32
N ARG A 69 7.91 -4.95 -15.76
CA ARG A 69 9.09 -5.77 -16.09
C ARG A 69 8.97 -6.34 -17.48
N VAL A 70 7.83 -6.95 -17.79
CA VAL A 70 7.52 -7.49 -19.11
C VAL A 70 7.57 -6.39 -20.17
N GLY A 71 6.99 -5.22 -19.86
CA GLY A 71 7.00 -4.05 -20.75
C GLY A 71 8.33 -3.27 -20.79
N ARG A 72 9.37 -3.68 -20.03
CA ARG A 72 10.67 -2.99 -19.92
C ARG A 72 10.52 -1.48 -19.63
N MET A 73 9.56 -1.14 -18.78
CA MET A 73 9.08 0.24 -18.60
C MET A 73 9.97 1.08 -17.68
N THR A 74 10.82 0.45 -16.86
CA THR A 74 11.70 1.13 -15.89
C THR A 74 12.85 1.92 -16.53
N ARG A 75 13.01 1.84 -17.85
CA ARG A 75 13.87 2.77 -18.62
C ARG A 75 13.34 4.21 -18.64
N ASN A 76 12.03 4.39 -18.42
CA ASN A 76 11.39 5.69 -18.35
C ASN A 76 11.46 6.23 -16.93
N GLN A 77 12.12 7.36 -16.74
CA GLN A 77 12.33 7.96 -15.42
C GLN A 77 11.01 8.21 -14.68
N HIS A 78 9.98 8.71 -15.38
CA HIS A 78 8.67 8.98 -14.78
C HIS A 78 7.99 7.70 -14.27
N VAL A 79 8.19 6.55 -14.93
CA VAL A 79 7.64 5.27 -14.48
C VAL A 79 8.34 4.87 -13.19
N LEU A 80 9.66 5.00 -13.14
CA LEU A 80 10.44 4.65 -11.97
C LEU A 80 10.03 5.49 -10.75
N PHE A 81 9.83 6.80 -10.92
CA PHE A 81 9.36 7.68 -9.86
C PHE A 81 7.97 7.28 -9.36
N LYS A 82 7.03 7.07 -10.28
CA LYS A 82 5.67 6.68 -9.91
C LYS A 82 5.62 5.32 -9.21
N LEU A 83 6.43 4.35 -9.66
CA LEU A 83 6.57 3.08 -8.96
C LEU A 83 7.15 3.26 -7.55
N GLY A 84 8.14 4.14 -7.38
CA GLY A 84 8.70 4.50 -6.07
C GLY A 84 7.66 5.08 -5.12
N GLU A 85 6.79 5.98 -5.59
CA GLU A 85 5.67 6.51 -4.83
C GLU A 85 4.70 5.40 -4.41
N LEU A 86 4.27 4.54 -5.35
CA LEU A 86 3.35 3.44 -5.06
C LEU A 86 3.94 2.43 -4.07
N MET A 87 5.24 2.13 -4.17
CA MET A 87 5.96 1.29 -3.20
C MET A 87 6.00 1.93 -1.82
N ALA A 88 6.32 3.23 -1.74
CA ALA A 88 6.38 3.97 -0.48
C ALA A 88 5.03 3.97 0.24
N GLU A 89 3.94 4.25 -0.48
CA GLU A 89 2.57 4.22 0.06
C GLU A 89 2.18 2.80 0.51
N THR A 90 2.53 1.77 -0.27
CA THR A 90 2.28 0.37 0.06
C THR A 90 2.99 -0.03 1.35
N GLU A 91 4.27 0.33 1.49
CA GLU A 91 5.07 0.03 2.69
C GLU A 91 4.65 0.85 3.91
N ALA A 92 4.22 2.09 3.71
CA ALA A 92 3.64 2.91 4.78
C ALA A 92 2.35 2.28 5.33
N SER A 93 1.48 1.76 4.45
CA SER A 93 0.27 1.05 4.87
C SER A 93 0.59 -0.22 5.67
N ALA A 94 1.60 -0.97 5.22
CA ALA A 94 2.12 -2.14 5.93
C ALA A 94 2.69 -1.79 7.31
N ALA A 95 3.41 -0.67 7.43
CA ALA A 95 3.93 -0.20 8.70
C ALA A 95 2.82 0.16 9.69
N LEU A 96 1.74 0.80 9.21
CA LEU A 96 0.55 1.08 10.04
C LEU A 96 -0.18 -0.19 10.47
N VAL A 97 -0.35 -1.17 9.59
CA VAL A 97 -0.94 -2.48 9.95
C VAL A 97 -0.11 -3.18 11.01
N ARG A 98 1.22 -3.23 10.85
CA ARG A 98 2.12 -3.80 11.86
C ARG A 98 2.06 -3.05 13.20
N ARG A 99 1.85 -1.73 13.18
CA ARG A 99 1.66 -0.92 14.39
C ARG A 99 0.31 -1.23 15.04
N ALA A 100 -0.76 -1.35 14.27
CA ALA A 100 -2.10 -1.66 14.75
C ALA A 100 -2.18 -3.07 15.36
N ALA A 101 -1.52 -4.06 14.75
CA ALA A 101 -1.40 -5.41 15.34
C ALA A 101 -0.71 -5.36 16.71
N ARG A 102 0.44 -4.67 16.80
CA ARG A 102 1.14 -4.47 18.07
C ARG A 102 0.29 -3.73 19.11
N ALA A 103 -0.52 -2.76 18.68
CA ALA A 103 -1.44 -2.04 19.56
C ALA A 103 -2.55 -2.95 20.11
N ALA A 104 -3.15 -3.78 19.25
CA ALA A 104 -4.15 -4.76 19.65
C ALA A 104 -3.61 -5.80 20.65
N GLU A 105 -2.31 -6.09 20.58
CA GLU A 105 -1.61 -7.00 21.50
C GLU A 105 -1.11 -6.30 22.78
N GLY A 106 -1.35 -4.99 22.95
CA GLY A 106 -0.83 -4.22 24.08
C GLY A 106 0.70 -4.04 24.06
N GLY A 107 1.35 -4.31 22.93
CA GLY A 107 2.80 -4.31 22.76
C GLY A 107 3.41 -3.00 22.27
N LEU A 108 2.68 -1.87 22.35
CA LEU A 108 3.26 -0.57 22.00
C LEU A 108 4.29 -0.13 23.05
N PRO A 109 5.38 0.55 22.63
CA PRO A 109 6.37 1.08 23.57
C PRO A 109 5.74 2.05 24.58
N PRO A 110 6.26 2.15 25.81
CA PRO A 110 5.73 3.08 26.83
C PRO A 110 5.71 4.57 26.43
N LYS A 111 6.53 4.95 25.44
CA LYS A 111 6.58 6.32 24.88
C LYS A 111 5.67 6.51 23.66
N ALA A 112 4.89 5.51 23.28
CA ALA A 112 3.93 5.65 22.20
C ALA A 112 2.87 6.69 22.59
N ASP A 113 2.49 7.51 21.60
CA ASP A 113 1.41 8.47 21.76
C ASP A 113 0.11 7.75 22.16
N ALA A 114 -0.52 8.23 23.23
CA ALA A 114 -1.73 7.64 23.81
C ALA A 114 -3.03 8.31 23.32
N ARG A 115 -2.95 9.22 22.33
CA ARG A 115 -4.11 9.90 21.73
C ARG A 115 -5.09 8.91 21.11
N PHE A 116 -4.57 7.82 20.55
CA PHE A 116 -5.39 6.76 19.96
C PHE A 116 -5.17 5.48 20.76
N ASP A 117 -6.26 4.87 21.21
CA ASP A 117 -6.25 3.52 21.74
C ASP A 117 -6.02 2.48 20.62
N ALA A 118 -5.95 1.20 20.99
CA ALA A 118 -5.71 0.14 20.01
C ALA A 118 -6.77 0.10 18.89
N GLY A 119 -8.04 0.38 19.24
CA GLY A 119 -9.13 0.48 18.27
C GLY A 119 -8.92 1.64 17.29
N GLY A 120 -8.59 2.82 17.80
CA GLY A 120 -8.32 4.00 17.00
C GLY A 120 -7.11 3.86 16.08
N VAL A 121 -6.03 3.23 16.54
CA VAL A 121 -4.89 2.88 15.67
C VAL A 121 -5.32 1.91 14.56
N GLY A 122 -6.20 0.96 14.87
CA GLY A 122 -6.82 0.06 13.90
C GLY A 122 -7.67 0.80 12.85
N ASP A 123 -8.49 1.76 13.27
CA ASP A 123 -9.30 2.59 12.37
C ASP A 123 -8.44 3.42 11.41
N VAL A 124 -7.38 4.06 11.92
CA VAL A 124 -6.42 4.83 11.11
C VAL A 124 -5.72 3.92 10.10
N SER A 125 -5.22 2.76 10.56
CA SER A 125 -4.56 1.78 9.72
C SER A 125 -5.47 1.30 8.60
N ARG A 126 -6.71 0.91 8.92
CA ARG A 126 -7.69 0.39 7.97
C ARG A 126 -8.11 1.44 6.95
N ALA A 127 -8.37 2.68 7.38
CA ALA A 127 -8.71 3.79 6.48
C ALA A 127 -7.57 4.07 5.47
N HIS A 128 -6.32 4.05 5.96
CA HIS A 128 -5.16 4.30 5.12
C HIS A 128 -4.90 3.14 4.13
N ALA A 129 -4.90 1.89 4.61
CA ALA A 129 -4.71 0.71 3.76
C ALA A 129 -5.76 0.61 2.65
N ARG A 130 -7.02 0.97 2.95
CA ARG A 130 -8.11 1.05 1.97
C ARG A 130 -7.80 2.01 0.82
N ARG A 131 -7.32 3.21 1.15
CA ARG A 131 -6.93 4.24 0.18
C ARG A 131 -5.76 3.75 -0.67
N VAL A 132 -4.75 3.15 -0.04
CA VAL A 132 -3.54 2.67 -0.71
C VAL A 132 -3.85 1.53 -1.68
N ALA A 133 -4.67 0.55 -1.27
CA ALA A 133 -5.10 -0.53 -2.18
C ALA A 133 -5.75 0.04 -3.45
N ARG A 134 -6.66 1.01 -3.31
CA ARG A 134 -7.27 1.70 -4.44
C ARG A 134 -6.26 2.46 -5.29
N GLN A 135 -5.35 3.20 -4.66
CA GLN A 135 -4.33 3.99 -5.34
C GLN A 135 -3.43 3.08 -6.20
N VAL A 136 -2.89 2.02 -5.60
CA VAL A 136 -2.00 1.07 -6.29
C VAL A 136 -2.69 0.40 -7.46
N ALA A 137 -3.90 -0.14 -7.26
CA ALA A 137 -4.62 -0.84 -8.32
C ALA A 137 -5.01 0.12 -9.46
N ALA A 138 -5.55 1.30 -9.14
CA ALA A 138 -6.03 2.23 -10.17
C ALA A 138 -4.88 2.95 -10.88
N GLU A 139 -3.96 3.55 -10.14
CA GLU A 139 -2.86 4.33 -10.71
C GLU A 139 -1.77 3.43 -11.29
N GLY A 140 -1.56 2.24 -10.73
CA GLY A 140 -0.69 1.23 -11.32
C GLY A 140 -1.20 0.76 -12.68
N VAL A 141 -2.48 0.40 -12.80
CA VAL A 141 -3.09 0.07 -14.10
C VAL A 141 -2.97 1.24 -15.07
N ALA A 142 -3.32 2.46 -14.65
CA ALA A 142 -3.24 3.63 -15.51
C ALA A 142 -1.80 3.88 -16.01
N LEU A 143 -0.79 3.72 -15.14
CA LEU A 143 0.62 3.87 -15.49
C LEU A 143 1.05 2.86 -16.55
N ILE A 144 0.73 1.58 -16.35
CA ILE A 144 1.12 0.52 -17.29
C ILE A 144 0.40 0.70 -18.63
N VAL A 145 -0.90 1.00 -18.63
CA VAL A 145 -1.67 1.23 -19.85
C VAL A 145 -1.13 2.44 -20.62
N ALA A 146 -0.77 3.51 -19.92
CA ALA A 146 -0.20 4.70 -20.57
C ALA A 146 1.19 4.46 -21.16
N ALA A 147 1.97 3.53 -20.60
CA ALA A 147 3.33 3.24 -21.03
C ALA A 147 3.46 2.08 -22.03
N ALA A 148 2.39 1.30 -22.24
CA ALA A 148 2.40 0.12 -23.10
C ALA A 148 1.94 0.45 -24.54
N ASP A 149 2.66 -0.08 -25.55
CA ASP A 149 2.20 -0.02 -26.95
C ASP A 149 1.00 -0.94 -27.18
N THR A 150 1.00 -2.13 -26.55
CA THR A 150 -0.10 -3.09 -26.55
C THR A 150 -0.18 -3.76 -25.18
N ILE A 151 -1.38 -3.85 -24.61
CA ILE A 151 -1.62 -4.58 -23.37
C ILE A 151 -3.07 -5.05 -23.28
N ASP A 152 -3.28 -6.24 -22.71
CA ASP A 152 -4.60 -6.68 -22.29
C ASP A 152 -4.98 -6.01 -20.96
N VAL A 153 -5.72 -4.91 -21.06
CA VAL A 153 -6.19 -4.15 -19.90
C VAL A 153 -7.10 -4.99 -19.00
N ALA A 154 -7.89 -5.90 -19.56
CA ALA A 154 -8.79 -6.74 -18.78
C ALA A 154 -7.99 -7.74 -17.93
N ALA A 155 -6.98 -8.38 -18.54
CA ALA A 155 -6.07 -9.27 -17.82
C ALA A 155 -5.30 -8.54 -16.71
N LEU A 156 -4.78 -7.34 -17.00
CA LEU A 156 -4.08 -6.53 -15.99
C LEU A 156 -5.00 -6.15 -14.82
N ARG A 157 -6.24 -5.70 -15.11
CA ARG A 157 -7.21 -5.35 -14.07
C ARG A 157 -7.55 -6.56 -13.18
N ALA A 158 -7.66 -7.74 -13.78
CA ALA A 158 -7.88 -8.98 -13.04
C ALA A 158 -6.68 -9.36 -12.17
N ALA A 159 -5.45 -9.25 -12.70
CA ALA A 159 -4.23 -9.53 -11.96
C ALA A 159 -4.10 -8.65 -10.71
N VAL A 160 -4.30 -7.34 -10.84
CA VAL A 160 -4.27 -6.42 -9.68
C VAL A 160 -5.52 -6.49 -8.79
N ARG A 161 -6.44 -7.43 -9.04
CA ARG A 161 -7.68 -7.64 -8.28
C ARG A 161 -8.56 -6.39 -8.20
N SER A 162 -8.68 -5.64 -9.31
CA SER A 162 -9.34 -4.32 -9.34
C SER A 162 -10.76 -4.33 -8.75
N GLU A 163 -11.57 -5.34 -9.07
CA GLU A 163 -12.96 -5.41 -8.59
C GLU A 163 -13.03 -5.65 -7.08
N GLU A 164 -12.12 -6.47 -6.55
CA GLU A 164 -12.06 -6.76 -5.12
C GLU A 164 -11.55 -5.54 -4.33
N VAL A 165 -10.56 -4.83 -4.87
CA VAL A 165 -10.08 -3.55 -4.32
C VAL A 165 -11.21 -2.50 -4.28
N LEU A 166 -12.04 -2.43 -5.33
CA LEU A 166 -13.19 -1.53 -5.37
C LEU A 166 -14.28 -1.94 -4.38
N ALA A 167 -14.62 -3.22 -4.29
CA ALA A 167 -15.56 -3.75 -3.30
C ALA A 167 -15.07 -3.45 -1.87
N ALA A 168 -13.77 -3.59 -1.64
CA ALA A 168 -13.10 -3.30 -0.38
C ALA A 168 -13.12 -1.81 0.00
N GLN A 169 -13.71 -0.90 -0.81
CA GLN A 169 -13.96 0.49 -0.42
C GLN A 169 -15.22 0.66 0.43
N ALA A 170 -16.09 -0.36 0.49
CA ALA A 170 -17.31 -0.35 1.29
C ALA A 170 -17.04 -0.16 2.79
N GLY A 171 -17.56 0.91 3.38
CA GLY A 171 -17.30 1.28 4.79
C GLY A 171 -16.19 2.30 5.00
N GLY A 172 -15.52 2.77 3.94
CA GLY A 172 -14.45 3.78 4.06
C GLY A 172 -14.89 5.10 4.72
N LEU A 173 -16.11 5.57 4.45
CA LEU A 173 -16.65 6.77 5.12
C LEU A 173 -16.84 6.54 6.62
N ALA A 174 -17.27 5.34 7.02
CA ALA A 174 -17.42 5.01 8.43
C ALA A 174 -16.08 4.95 9.16
N ASP A 175 -15.02 4.42 8.51
CA ASP A 175 -13.66 4.45 9.05
C ASP A 175 -13.18 5.90 9.26
N LEU A 176 -13.37 6.76 8.26
CA LEU A 176 -12.98 8.17 8.34
C LEU A 176 -13.77 8.95 9.41
N ASN A 177 -15.06 8.66 9.58
CA ASN A 177 -15.86 9.27 10.63
C ASN A 177 -15.36 8.88 12.02
N ARG A 178 -15.06 7.59 12.28
CA ARG A 178 -14.45 7.16 13.54
C ARG A 178 -13.13 7.86 13.82
N VAL A 179 -12.26 7.95 12.81
CA VAL A 179 -11.00 8.68 12.93
C VAL A 179 -11.24 10.16 13.24
N ALA A 180 -12.22 10.80 12.60
CA ALA A 180 -12.58 12.18 12.89
C ALA A 180 -13.11 12.34 14.32
N ASP A 181 -13.97 11.45 14.78
CA ASP A 181 -14.53 11.48 16.13
C ASP A 181 -13.43 11.33 17.20
N LEU A 182 -12.43 10.48 16.96
CA LEU A 182 -11.24 10.35 17.81
C LEU A 182 -10.35 11.60 17.78
N ILE A 183 -10.17 12.21 16.60
CA ILE A 183 -9.35 13.43 16.45
C ILE A 183 -9.98 14.61 17.20
N TYR A 184 -11.31 14.73 17.14
CA TYR A 184 -12.07 15.87 17.66
C TYR A 184 -12.74 15.62 19.02
N GLY A 185 -12.70 14.40 19.55
CA GLY A 185 -13.37 14.02 20.80
C GLY A 185 -14.90 14.12 20.72
N ARG A 186 -15.50 13.65 19.61
CA ARG A 186 -16.96 13.75 19.35
C ARG A 186 -17.76 12.51 19.79
N ALA A 187 -17.09 11.50 20.35
CA ALA A 187 -17.70 10.24 20.79
C ALA A 187 -18.29 10.33 22.20
#